data_AF-A0A250XQ32-F1
#
_entry.id   AF-A0A250XQ32-F1
#
_cell.length_a   1.000
_cell.length_b   1.000
_cell.length_c   1.000
_cell.angle_alpha   90.00
_cell.angle_beta   90.00
_cell.angle_gamma   90.00
#
_symmetry.space_group_name_H-M   'P 1'
#
loop_
_entity.id
_entity.type
_entity.pdbx_description
1 polymer ?
#
loop_
_entity_poly.entity_id
_entity_poly.type
_entity_poly.pdbx_seq_one_letter_code
_entity_poly.pdbx_strand_id
1 'polypeptide(L)'
;MQRLATPLLRQLQQGVSSSEVASVRSFTSLGNFVFSSVTDAPVSSLSSSISVSVKSSGKAVDVNVTAGSKSAKAKYDVAALRKLASSPLTLHEVARVNVLHSSILDYLVKLANERYNILASWPDFTTAYGKDFYYRAHPEDLKKFYEAVDEFHRIYDVVTEFESLNGLASELMPGYLHKRMNTIHPVVGPRTADGVVAQFLLSK
;
A
#
# COMPACT_ATOMS: atom_id res chain seq x y z
N MET A 1 8.67 -12.58 49.83
CA MET A 1 7.94 -12.79 48.55
C MET A 1 8.79 -12.32 47.37
N GLN A 2 9.85 -13.04 46.96
CA GLN A 2 10.76 -12.57 45.88
C GLN A 2 11.30 -13.69 44.97
N ARG A 3 10.68 -14.87 44.89
CA ARG A 3 11.23 -16.02 44.13
C ARG A 3 10.43 -16.47 42.90
N LEU A 4 9.35 -15.77 42.53
CA LEU A 4 8.49 -16.17 41.40
C LEU A 4 8.59 -15.27 40.15
N ALA A 5 9.35 -14.17 40.20
CA ALA A 5 9.49 -13.25 39.06
C ALA A 5 10.56 -13.67 38.04
N THR A 6 11.51 -14.51 38.45
CA THR A 6 12.66 -14.93 37.63
C THR A 6 12.33 -15.83 36.41
N PRO A 7 11.38 -16.78 36.46
CA PRO A 7 11.09 -17.62 35.29
C PRO A 7 10.32 -16.85 34.19
N LEU A 8 9.46 -15.89 34.55
CA LEU A 8 8.69 -15.07 33.60
C LEU A 8 9.56 -14.07 32.83
N LEU A 9 10.53 -13.44 33.52
CA LEU A 9 11.53 -12.60 32.86
C LEU A 9 12.42 -13.39 31.88
N ARG A 10 12.68 -14.67 32.18
CA ARG A 10 13.50 -15.54 31.32
C ARG A 10 12.75 -16.01 30.07
N GLN A 11 11.43 -16.24 30.15
CA GLN A 11 10.61 -16.51 28.97
C GLN A 11 10.43 -15.28 28.07
N LEU A 12 10.38 -14.07 28.64
CA LEU A 12 10.38 -12.83 27.86
C LEU A 12 11.74 -12.55 27.21
N GLN A 13 12.86 -12.81 27.90
CA GLN A 13 14.20 -12.59 27.35
C GLN A 13 14.60 -13.62 26.28
N GLN A 14 14.08 -14.84 26.30
CA GLN A 14 14.33 -15.83 25.25
C GLN A 14 13.63 -15.51 23.91
N GLY A 15 12.76 -14.49 23.87
CA GLY A 15 12.25 -13.91 22.64
C GLY A 15 13.07 -12.75 22.06
N VAL A 16 14.13 -12.29 22.74
CA VAL A 16 14.89 -11.07 22.39
C VAL A 16 16.31 -11.42 21.91
N SER A 17 16.41 -12.43 21.06
CA SER A 17 17.64 -12.72 20.33
C SER A 17 17.34 -12.80 18.84
N SER A 18 17.21 -11.63 18.20
CA SER A 18 17.97 -11.25 16.99
C SER A 18 17.40 -9.98 16.34
N SER A 19 18.31 -9.05 16.12
CA SER A 19 18.33 -8.07 15.02
C SER A 19 17.41 -6.85 15.09
N GLU A 20 18.05 -5.69 14.96
CA GLU A 20 17.48 -4.41 14.56
C GLU A 20 16.46 -4.60 13.43
N VAL A 21 15.18 -4.42 13.74
CA VAL A 21 14.13 -4.42 12.72
C VAL A 21 14.05 -3.03 12.13
N ALA A 22 14.97 -2.73 11.20
CA ALA A 22 14.63 -1.86 10.09
C ALA A 22 13.39 -2.50 9.43
N SER A 23 12.23 -1.87 9.58
CA SER A 23 10.95 -2.36 9.05
C SER A 23 10.88 -2.20 7.54
N VAL A 24 11.79 -2.84 6.84
CA VAL A 24 11.66 -3.17 5.43
C VAL A 24 10.69 -4.34 5.39
N ARG A 25 9.49 -4.13 4.82
CA ARG A 25 8.55 -5.22 4.53
C ARG A 25 9.19 -6.12 3.47
N SER A 26 9.96 -7.10 3.90
CA SER A 26 10.44 -8.17 3.05
C SER A 26 9.30 -9.18 2.89
N PHE A 27 8.71 -9.23 1.69
CA PHE A 27 7.80 -10.31 1.32
C PHE A 27 8.63 -11.58 1.06
N THR A 28 9.06 -12.28 2.11
CA THR A 28 9.66 -13.62 1.99
C THR A 28 8.67 -14.66 2.50
N SER A 29 7.66 -14.99 1.70
CA SER A 29 6.77 -16.14 1.97
C SER A 29 7.29 -17.45 1.36
N LEU A 30 8.48 -17.44 0.76
CA LEU A 30 9.11 -18.65 0.24
C LEU A 30 9.84 -19.33 1.39
N GLY A 31 9.39 -20.53 1.77
CA GLY A 31 10.13 -21.38 2.69
C GLY A 31 11.47 -21.83 2.09
N ASN A 32 12.34 -22.40 2.92
CA ASN A 32 13.67 -22.87 2.51
C ASN A 32 13.64 -23.88 1.34
N PHE A 33 12.54 -24.59 1.17
CA PHE A 33 12.30 -25.53 0.08
C PHE A 33 10.97 -25.23 -0.60
N VAL A 34 10.99 -25.18 -1.93
CA VAL A 34 9.81 -24.95 -2.76
C VAL A 34 9.57 -26.19 -3.62
N PHE A 35 8.40 -26.81 -3.47
CA PHE A 35 8.03 -28.05 -4.17
C PHE A 35 7.03 -27.80 -5.32
N SER A 36 7.21 -26.72 -6.07
CA SER A 36 6.42 -26.49 -7.29
C SER A 36 6.85 -27.46 -8.40
N SER A 37 5.88 -27.96 -9.17
CA SER A 37 6.10 -28.91 -10.27
C SER A 37 5.73 -28.30 -11.63
N VAL A 38 6.49 -28.67 -12.66
CA VAL A 38 6.18 -28.40 -14.07
C VAL A 38 4.98 -29.19 -14.58
N THR A 39 4.54 -30.22 -13.86
CA THR A 39 3.37 -31.04 -14.22
C THR A 39 2.06 -30.25 -14.17
N ASP A 40 1.98 -29.26 -13.27
CA ASP A 40 0.81 -28.40 -13.08
C ASP A 40 1.14 -26.92 -13.35
N ALA A 41 2.14 -26.68 -14.21
CA ALA A 41 2.52 -25.33 -14.60
C ALA A 41 1.58 -24.79 -15.70
N PRO A 42 1.37 -23.46 -15.77
CA PRO A 42 0.58 -22.86 -16.84
C PRO A 42 1.24 -23.09 -18.20
N VAL A 43 0.51 -23.74 -19.12
CA VAL A 43 1.01 -24.12 -20.46
C VAL A 43 0.71 -23.10 -21.56
N SER A 44 -0.21 -22.18 -21.29
CA SER A 44 -0.66 -21.13 -22.20
C SER A 44 -0.85 -19.81 -21.45
N SER A 45 -0.69 -18.69 -22.15
CA SER A 45 -1.00 -17.38 -21.59
C SER A 45 -2.50 -17.11 -21.52
N LEU A 46 -2.91 -16.25 -20.58
CA LEU A 46 -4.30 -15.76 -20.44
C LEU A 46 -4.58 -14.49 -21.24
N SER A 47 -3.54 -13.72 -21.56
CA SER A 47 -3.63 -12.45 -22.29
C SER A 47 -3.02 -12.56 -23.69
N SER A 48 -3.56 -11.79 -24.64
CA SER A 48 -3.04 -11.66 -26.00
C SER A 48 -1.82 -10.75 -26.11
N SER A 49 -1.55 -9.91 -25.09
CA SER A 49 -0.39 -9.01 -25.09
C SER A 49 0.95 -9.76 -25.00
N ILE A 50 0.94 -10.92 -24.35
CA ILE A 50 2.09 -11.83 -24.24
C ILE A 50 1.58 -13.25 -24.48
N SER A 51 1.90 -13.82 -25.63
CA SER A 51 1.58 -15.21 -25.96
C SER A 51 2.70 -16.13 -25.48
N VAL A 52 2.35 -17.07 -24.61
CA VAL A 52 3.26 -18.11 -24.09
C VAL A 52 2.76 -19.47 -24.56
N SER A 53 3.66 -20.28 -25.09
CA SER A 53 3.41 -21.68 -25.42
C SER A 53 4.49 -22.56 -24.80
N VAL A 54 4.08 -23.58 -24.05
CA VAL A 54 4.98 -24.47 -23.33
C VAL A 54 4.76 -25.90 -23.79
N LYS A 55 5.85 -26.61 -24.10
CA LYS A 55 5.83 -28.03 -24.42
C LYS A 55 6.73 -28.79 -23.45
N SER A 56 6.14 -29.69 -22.67
CA SER A 56 6.90 -30.54 -21.76
C SER A 56 7.36 -31.81 -22.49
N SER A 57 8.66 -32.10 -22.42
CA SER A 57 9.28 -33.30 -22.96
C SER A 57 9.96 -34.09 -21.84
N GLY A 58 9.22 -34.48 -20.80
CA GLY A 58 9.63 -35.40 -19.70
C GLY A 58 10.82 -34.96 -18.84
N LYS A 59 11.99 -34.74 -19.44
CA LYS A 59 13.25 -34.27 -18.82
C LYS A 59 13.47 -32.76 -18.98
N ALA A 60 12.82 -32.14 -19.95
CA ALA A 60 12.96 -30.71 -20.26
C ALA A 60 11.62 -30.08 -20.64
N VAL A 61 11.59 -28.76 -20.61
CA VAL A 61 10.43 -27.94 -20.97
C VAL A 61 10.87 -26.91 -21.99
N ASP A 62 10.26 -26.95 -23.17
CA ASP A 62 10.45 -25.97 -24.23
C ASP A 62 9.43 -24.84 -24.04
N VAL A 63 9.93 -23.61 -23.90
CA VAL A 63 9.13 -22.40 -23.69
C VAL A 63 9.33 -21.46 -24.86
N ASN A 64 8.22 -21.05 -25.47
CA ASN A 64 8.22 -20.04 -26.52
C ASN A 64 7.32 -18.88 -26.07
N VAL A 65 7.92 -17.70 -25.92
CA VAL A 65 7.26 -16.46 -25.52
C VAL A 65 7.30 -15.47 -26.67
N THR A 66 6.15 -14.89 -26.99
CA THR A 66 5.98 -13.88 -28.03
C THR A 66 5.25 -12.67 -27.46
N ALA A 67 5.82 -11.48 -27.63
CA ALA A 67 5.24 -10.21 -27.18
C ALA A 67 5.41 -9.18 -28.29
N GLY A 68 4.32 -8.82 -28.97
CA GLY A 68 4.37 -8.02 -30.19
C GLY A 68 5.24 -8.68 -31.27
N SER A 69 6.24 -7.95 -31.77
CA SER A 69 7.20 -8.46 -32.77
C SER A 69 8.38 -9.24 -32.20
N LYS A 70 8.54 -9.28 -30.86
CA LYS A 70 9.66 -9.97 -30.21
C LYS A 70 9.27 -11.39 -29.81
N SER A 71 10.15 -12.34 -30.10
CA SER A 71 9.99 -13.75 -29.71
C SER A 71 11.23 -14.26 -29.00
N ALA A 72 11.05 -15.04 -27.95
CA ALA A 72 12.11 -15.73 -27.23
C ALA A 72 11.75 -17.22 -27.13
N LYS A 73 12.71 -18.08 -27.49
CA LYS A 73 12.60 -19.54 -27.35
C LYS A 73 13.70 -20.01 -26.42
N ALA A 74 13.33 -20.79 -25.41
CA ALA A 74 14.27 -21.34 -24.45
C ALA A 74 13.86 -22.77 -24.07
N LYS A 75 14.85 -23.56 -23.68
CA LYS A 75 14.65 -24.92 -23.18
C LYS A 75 15.23 -25.01 -21.78
N TYR A 76 14.43 -25.47 -20.83
CA TYR A 76 14.81 -25.57 -19.43
C TYR A 76 14.72 -27.01 -18.95
N ASP A 77 15.74 -27.49 -18.25
CA ASP A 77 15.65 -28.75 -17.53
C ASP A 77 14.78 -28.60 -16.28
N VAL A 78 14.04 -29.65 -15.94
CA VAL A 78 13.15 -29.64 -14.76
C VAL A 78 13.92 -29.36 -13.46
N ALA A 79 15.16 -29.85 -13.36
CA ALA A 79 16.03 -29.58 -12.22
C ALA A 79 16.52 -28.12 -12.18
N ALA A 80 16.68 -27.46 -13.33
CA ALA A 80 17.09 -26.07 -13.39
C ALA A 80 15.99 -25.13 -12.87
N LEU A 81 14.73 -25.43 -13.15
CA LEU A 81 13.59 -24.67 -12.61
C LEU A 81 13.49 -24.79 -11.08
N ARG A 82 13.80 -25.97 -10.51
CA ARG A 82 13.88 -26.15 -9.05
C ARG A 82 15.04 -25.34 -8.44
N LYS A 83 16.17 -25.23 -9.14
CA LYS A 83 17.31 -24.41 -8.71
C LYS A 83 17.01 -22.91 -8.76
N LEU A 84 16.11 -22.45 -9.61
CA LEU A 84 15.74 -21.03 -9.64
C LEU A 84 15.17 -20.57 -8.29
N ALA A 85 14.40 -21.42 -7.62
CA ALA A 85 13.83 -21.13 -6.31
C ALA A 85 14.87 -21.13 -5.17
N SER A 86 16.10 -21.61 -5.39
CA SER A 86 17.13 -21.63 -4.35
C SER A 86 17.77 -20.26 -4.10
N SER A 87 17.60 -19.31 -5.02
CA SER A 87 18.02 -17.92 -4.83
C SER A 87 16.77 -17.04 -4.83
N PRO A 88 16.15 -16.81 -3.67
CA PRO A 88 14.92 -16.01 -3.60
C PRO A 88 15.23 -14.56 -3.98
N LEU A 89 14.45 -14.02 -4.91
CA LEU A 89 14.49 -12.60 -5.25
C LEU A 89 13.72 -11.83 -4.17
N THR A 90 14.43 -11.09 -3.32
CA THR A 90 13.83 -10.20 -2.34
C THR A 90 13.53 -8.85 -2.99
N LEU A 91 12.26 -8.62 -3.32
CA LEU A 91 11.80 -7.35 -3.85
C LEU A 91 11.53 -6.39 -2.70
N HIS A 92 12.17 -5.22 -2.75
CA HIS A 92 11.93 -4.12 -1.82
C HIS A 92 11.36 -2.92 -2.56
N GLU A 93 10.37 -2.29 -1.96
CA GLU A 93 9.82 -1.05 -2.48
C GLU A 93 10.82 0.09 -2.31
N VAL A 94 11.12 0.80 -3.39
CA VAL A 94 11.98 2.00 -3.37
C VAL A 94 11.08 3.21 -3.15
N ALA A 95 10.97 3.63 -1.88
CA ALA A 95 10.15 4.77 -1.47
C ALA A 95 10.99 6.05 -1.33
N ARG A 96 10.39 7.22 -1.59
CA ARG A 96 11.04 8.54 -1.43
C ARG A 96 11.43 8.83 0.02
N VAL A 97 10.56 8.48 0.97
CA VAL A 97 10.81 8.63 2.42
C VAL A 97 10.81 7.24 3.06
N ASN A 98 9.63 6.62 3.14
CA ASN A 98 9.46 5.22 3.51
C ASN A 98 8.09 4.74 2.99
N VAL A 99 7.86 3.43 3.05
CA VAL A 99 6.63 2.79 2.54
C VAL A 99 5.38 3.25 3.30
N LEU A 100 5.48 3.47 4.62
CA LEU A 100 4.36 3.91 5.45
C LEU A 100 3.93 5.34 5.11
N HIS A 101 4.89 6.24 4.95
CA HIS A 101 4.67 7.61 4.53
C HIS A 101 4.06 7.64 3.12
N SER A 102 4.58 6.82 2.22
CA SER A 102 4.05 6.70 0.85
C SER A 102 2.61 6.18 0.83
N SER A 103 2.25 5.24 1.71
CA SER A 103 0.87 4.74 1.79
C SER A 103 -0.10 5.75 2.41
N ILE A 104 0.35 6.55 3.38
CA ILE A 104 -0.44 7.67 3.92
C ILE A 104 -0.63 8.73 2.83
N LEU A 105 0.43 9.07 2.11
CA LEU A 105 0.37 10.04 1.01
C LEU A 105 -0.58 9.58 -0.10
N ASP A 106 -0.51 8.32 -0.53
CA ASP A 106 -1.45 7.75 -1.51
C ASP A 106 -2.91 7.85 -1.05
N TYR A 107 -3.17 7.60 0.24
CA TYR A 107 -4.49 7.78 0.81
C TYR A 107 -4.95 9.25 0.81
N LEU A 108 -4.06 10.18 1.18
CA LEU A 108 -4.35 11.62 1.13
C LEU A 108 -4.63 12.10 -0.30
N VAL A 109 -3.90 11.60 -1.29
CA VAL A 109 -4.13 11.90 -2.72
C VAL A 109 -5.50 11.39 -3.16
N LYS A 110 -5.92 10.20 -2.73
CA LYS A 110 -7.27 9.67 -3.03
C LYS A 110 -8.36 10.56 -2.43
N LEU A 111 -8.20 10.99 -1.18
CA LEU A 111 -9.14 11.92 -0.54
C LEU A 111 -9.16 13.29 -1.24
N ALA A 112 -8.00 13.82 -1.63
CA ALA A 112 -7.89 15.06 -2.39
C ALA A 112 -8.61 14.93 -3.74
N ASN A 113 -8.46 13.79 -4.42
CA ASN A 113 -9.16 13.50 -5.67
C ASN A 113 -10.68 13.43 -5.48
N GLU A 114 -11.18 12.85 -4.39
CA GLU A 114 -12.62 12.90 -4.07
C GLU A 114 -13.13 14.33 -3.89
N ARG A 115 -12.34 15.20 -3.22
CA ARG A 115 -12.69 16.62 -3.04
C ARG A 115 -12.62 17.40 -4.35
N TYR A 116 -11.60 17.13 -5.16
CA TYR A 116 -11.48 17.67 -6.51
C TYR A 116 -12.68 17.30 -7.37
N ASN A 117 -13.13 16.03 -7.34
CA ASN A 117 -14.29 15.59 -8.11
C ASN A 117 -15.59 16.32 -7.72
N ILE A 118 -15.75 16.66 -6.43
CA ILE A 118 -16.88 17.48 -5.98
C ILE A 118 -16.76 18.89 -6.55
N LEU A 119 -15.58 19.51 -6.49
CA LEU A 119 -15.33 20.85 -7.06
C LEU A 119 -15.46 20.88 -8.59
N ALA A 120 -15.06 19.81 -9.28
CA ALA A 120 -15.20 19.69 -10.72
C ALA A 120 -16.68 19.66 -11.16
N SER A 121 -17.59 19.31 -10.25
CA SER A 121 -19.04 19.37 -10.48
C SER A 121 -19.66 20.75 -10.20
N TRP A 122 -18.85 21.74 -9.81
CA TRP A 122 -19.31 23.10 -9.54
C TRP A 122 -19.88 23.75 -10.81
N PRO A 123 -20.99 24.52 -10.71
CA PRO A 123 -21.57 25.19 -11.88
C PRO A 123 -20.62 26.23 -12.47
N ASP A 124 -20.59 26.32 -13.79
CA ASP A 124 -19.80 27.33 -14.51
C ASP A 124 -20.38 28.74 -14.31
N PHE A 125 -19.76 29.49 -13.39
CA PHE A 125 -20.12 30.86 -13.05
C PHE A 125 -19.67 31.87 -14.12
N THR A 126 -18.79 31.51 -15.06
CA THR A 126 -18.27 32.47 -16.06
C THR A 126 -19.34 32.94 -17.02
N THR A 127 -20.37 32.11 -17.24
CA THR A 127 -21.56 32.43 -18.03
C THR A 127 -22.39 33.59 -17.45
N ALA A 128 -22.31 33.82 -16.13
CA ALA A 128 -23.07 34.85 -15.43
C ALA A 128 -22.27 36.16 -15.20
N TYR A 129 -21.06 36.30 -15.74
CA TYR A 129 -20.25 37.52 -15.64
C TYR A 129 -20.61 38.62 -16.64
N GLY A 130 -21.55 38.37 -17.55
CA GLY A 130 -22.03 39.38 -18.49
C GLY A 130 -22.60 40.62 -17.79
N LYS A 131 -22.37 41.81 -18.37
CA LYS A 131 -22.95 43.07 -17.88
C LYS A 131 -24.48 43.02 -17.82
N ASP A 132 -25.10 42.21 -18.68
CA ASP A 132 -26.55 42.00 -18.68
C ASP A 132 -27.05 41.36 -17.38
N PHE A 133 -26.27 40.46 -16.77
CA PHE A 133 -26.58 39.89 -15.45
C PHE A 133 -26.28 40.88 -14.34
N TYR A 134 -25.16 41.63 -14.45
CA TYR A 134 -24.77 42.66 -13.49
C TYR A 134 -25.87 43.71 -13.25
N TYR A 135 -26.46 44.25 -14.32
CA TYR A 135 -27.48 45.30 -14.21
C TYR A 135 -28.90 44.78 -13.95
N ARG A 136 -29.12 43.45 -14.03
CA ARG A 136 -30.43 42.82 -13.76
C ARG A 136 -30.53 42.20 -12.37
N ALA A 137 -29.41 41.88 -11.74
CA ALA A 137 -29.37 41.27 -10.41
C ALA A 137 -29.53 42.32 -9.30
N HIS A 138 -30.01 41.87 -8.14
CA HIS A 138 -29.99 42.69 -6.94
C HIS A 138 -28.53 42.88 -6.45
N PRO A 139 -28.10 44.09 -6.05
CA PRO A 139 -26.70 44.35 -5.71
C PRO A 139 -26.13 43.44 -4.61
N GLU A 140 -26.93 43.09 -3.59
CA GLU A 140 -26.50 42.20 -2.51
C GLU A 140 -26.34 40.74 -2.96
N ASP A 141 -27.14 40.29 -3.94
CA ASP A 141 -27.02 38.93 -4.47
C ASP A 141 -25.81 38.82 -5.41
N LEU A 142 -25.50 39.91 -6.12
CA LEU A 142 -24.30 40.01 -6.94
C LEU A 142 -23.01 39.97 -6.09
N LYS A 143 -23.00 40.65 -4.92
CA LYS A 143 -21.87 40.55 -3.98
C LYS A 143 -21.68 39.11 -3.48
N LYS A 144 -22.76 38.46 -3.03
CA LYS A 144 -22.71 37.06 -2.60
C LYS A 144 -22.23 36.12 -3.71
N PHE A 145 -22.63 36.39 -4.95
CA PHE A 145 -22.17 35.64 -6.10
C PHE A 145 -20.65 35.77 -6.28
N TYR A 146 -20.11 37.00 -6.27
CA TYR A 146 -18.66 37.20 -6.34
C TYR A 146 -17.91 36.57 -5.16
N GLU A 147 -18.43 36.71 -3.94
CA GLU A 147 -17.86 36.05 -2.74
C GLU A 147 -17.84 34.52 -2.89
N ALA A 148 -18.90 33.92 -3.43
CA ALA A 148 -18.95 32.48 -3.68
C ALA A 148 -17.95 32.03 -4.75
N VAL A 149 -17.69 32.87 -5.76
CA VAL A 149 -16.68 32.59 -6.78
C VAL A 149 -15.26 32.74 -6.23
N ASP A 150 -14.99 33.76 -5.42
CA ASP A 150 -13.70 33.92 -4.74
C ASP A 150 -13.43 32.74 -3.79
N GLU A 151 -14.46 32.29 -3.06
CA GLU A 151 -14.38 31.10 -2.22
C GLU A 151 -14.14 29.82 -3.04
N PHE A 152 -14.76 29.68 -4.20
CA PHE A 152 -14.48 28.57 -5.12
C PHE A 152 -13.01 28.56 -5.55
N HIS A 153 -12.47 29.69 -6.01
CA HIS A 153 -11.05 29.79 -6.41
C HIS A 153 -10.13 29.46 -5.23
N ARG A 154 -10.43 29.99 -4.04
CA ARG A 154 -9.68 29.69 -2.82
C ARG A 154 -9.65 28.19 -2.52
N ILE A 155 -10.80 27.52 -2.60
CA ILE A 155 -10.89 26.08 -2.34
C ILE A 155 -10.19 25.28 -3.44
N TYR A 156 -10.31 25.69 -4.70
CA TYR A 156 -9.66 25.04 -5.83
C TYR A 156 -8.13 25.06 -5.67
N ASP A 157 -7.55 26.22 -5.38
CA ASP A 157 -6.11 26.38 -5.16
C ASP A 157 -5.63 25.45 -4.03
N VAL A 158 -6.34 25.44 -2.90
CA VAL A 158 -6.01 24.59 -1.74
C VAL A 158 -6.08 23.10 -2.08
N VAL A 159 -7.09 22.65 -2.83
CA VAL A 159 -7.23 21.22 -3.18
C VAL A 159 -6.18 20.77 -4.18
N THR A 160 -5.73 21.67 -5.06
CA THR A 160 -4.67 21.38 -6.05
C THR A 160 -3.25 21.52 -5.51
N GLU A 161 -3.08 21.97 -4.27
CA GLU A 161 -1.79 22.10 -3.59
C GLU A 161 -1.25 20.72 -3.13
N PHE A 162 -0.87 19.87 -4.10
CA PHE A 162 -0.47 18.49 -3.84
C PHE A 162 0.86 18.36 -3.06
N GLU A 163 1.73 19.38 -3.09
CA GLU A 163 2.99 19.36 -2.35
C GLU A 163 2.77 19.37 -0.84
N SER A 164 1.72 20.07 -0.38
CA SER A 164 1.34 20.13 1.03
C SER A 164 0.99 18.76 1.62
N LEU A 165 0.50 17.83 0.80
CA LEU A 165 0.13 16.47 1.23
C LEU A 165 1.33 15.69 1.78
N ASN A 166 2.53 15.95 1.24
CA ASN A 166 3.77 15.35 1.75
C ASN A 166 4.10 15.83 3.17
N GLY A 167 3.82 17.12 3.47
CA GLY A 167 3.90 17.68 4.81
C GLY A 167 2.87 17.05 5.75
N LEU A 168 1.61 16.99 5.34
CA LEU A 168 0.53 16.36 6.13
C LEU A 168 0.80 14.88 6.44
N ALA A 169 1.31 14.13 5.46
CA ALA A 169 1.71 12.73 5.68
C ALA A 169 2.84 12.61 6.73
N SER A 170 3.73 13.60 6.79
CA SER A 170 4.82 13.63 7.77
C SER A 170 4.33 13.94 9.19
N GLU A 171 3.28 14.76 9.34
CA GLU A 171 2.67 15.08 10.64
C GLU A 171 1.90 13.89 11.24
N LEU A 172 1.29 13.05 10.40
CA LEU A 172 0.52 11.89 10.86
C LEU A 172 1.41 10.72 11.34
N MET A 173 2.63 10.64 10.82
CA MET A 173 3.52 9.49 11.03
C MET A 173 3.95 9.31 12.50
N PRO A 174 4.41 10.34 13.24
CA PRO A 174 4.84 10.20 14.64
C PRO A 174 3.76 9.62 15.55
N GLY A 175 2.51 10.10 15.42
CA GLY A 175 1.38 9.61 16.23
C GLY A 175 1.05 8.14 15.98
N TYR A 176 1.17 7.69 14.73
CA TYR A 176 1.01 6.27 14.39
C TYR A 176 2.17 5.42 14.93
N LEU A 177 3.41 5.86 14.75
CA LEU A 177 4.60 5.13 15.20
C LEU A 177 4.61 4.99 16.72
N HIS A 178 4.25 6.04 17.45
CA HIS A 178 4.14 5.99 18.92
C HIS A 178 3.18 4.89 19.39
N LYS A 179 2.03 4.74 18.74
CA LYS A 179 1.06 3.66 19.05
C LYS A 179 1.60 2.26 18.74
N ARG A 180 2.47 2.13 17.74
CA ARG A 180 3.08 0.85 17.33
C ARG A 180 4.32 0.49 18.14
N MET A 181 4.96 1.45 18.80
CA MET A 181 6.03 1.22 19.78
C MET A 181 5.46 1.01 21.19
N ASN A 182 4.35 0.27 21.31
CA ASN A 182 3.80 -0.08 22.61
C ASN A 182 4.73 -1.07 23.34
N THR A 183 4.59 -1.15 24.67
CA THR A 183 5.43 -2.02 25.50
C THR A 183 5.08 -3.50 25.40
N ILE A 184 3.87 -3.82 24.93
CA ILE A 184 3.35 -5.19 24.87
C ILE A 184 3.80 -5.87 23.57
N HIS A 185 3.33 -5.38 22.42
CA HIS A 185 3.67 -5.87 21.10
C HIS A 185 3.02 -4.99 20.00
N PRO A 186 3.72 -4.65 18.89
CA PRO A 186 3.24 -3.69 17.89
C PRO A 186 1.88 -3.99 17.24
N VAL A 187 1.50 -5.28 17.23
CA VAL A 187 0.27 -5.78 16.60
C VAL A 187 -0.87 -5.96 17.61
N VAL A 188 -0.61 -5.86 18.92
CA VAL A 188 -1.65 -6.02 19.94
C VAL A 188 -2.63 -4.87 19.89
N GLY A 189 -3.89 -5.22 19.68
CA GLY A 189 -5.03 -4.32 19.79
C GLY A 189 -5.96 -4.71 20.96
N PRO A 190 -7.06 -3.95 21.16
CA PRO A 190 -7.99 -4.19 22.26
C PRO A 190 -8.52 -5.62 22.29
N ARG A 191 -9.01 -6.14 21.15
CA ARG A 191 -9.57 -7.51 21.07
C ARG A 191 -8.58 -8.61 21.45
N THR A 192 -7.32 -8.48 21.04
CA THR A 192 -6.29 -9.46 21.41
C THR A 192 -5.94 -9.38 22.90
N ALA A 193 -5.93 -8.17 23.46
CA ALA A 193 -5.69 -7.98 24.89
C ALA A 193 -6.86 -8.54 25.71
N ASP A 194 -8.10 -8.26 25.33
CA ASP A 194 -9.31 -8.75 25.99
C ASP A 194 -9.35 -10.29 26.02
N GLY A 195 -8.97 -10.94 24.92
CA GLY A 195 -8.89 -12.40 24.85
C GLY A 195 -7.85 -12.99 25.81
N VAL A 196 -6.66 -12.36 25.92
CA VAL A 196 -5.61 -12.78 26.86
C VAL A 196 -6.04 -12.53 28.31
N VAL A 197 -6.67 -11.39 28.58
CA VAL A 197 -7.19 -11.05 29.91
C VAL A 197 -8.30 -12.02 30.33
N ALA A 198 -9.24 -12.33 29.44
CA ALA A 198 -10.28 -13.33 29.70
C ALA A 198 -9.66 -14.70 29.99
N GLN A 199 -8.68 -15.14 29.20
CA GLN A 199 -7.96 -16.40 29.44
C GLN A 199 -7.25 -16.41 30.79
N PHE A 200 -6.61 -15.29 31.16
CA PHE A 200 -5.95 -15.14 32.46
C PHE A 200 -6.95 -15.22 33.62
N LEU A 201 -8.06 -14.48 33.53
CA LEU A 201 -9.11 -14.46 34.56
C LEU A 201 -9.83 -15.80 34.72
N LEU A 202 -9.94 -16.58 33.64
CA LEU A 202 -10.58 -17.90 33.64
C LEU A 202 -9.60 -19.04 33.95
N SER A 203 -8.29 -18.76 33.98
CA SER A 203 -7.28 -19.76 34.33
C SER A 203 -7.24 -20.01 35.85
N LYS A 204 -7.09 -21.28 36.23
CA LYS A 204 -7.11 -21.78 37.62
C LYS A 204 -5.87 -21.40 38.42
#